data_AF-A0A935S4M4-F1
#
_entry.id   AF-A0A935S4M4-F1
#
_cell.length_a   1.000
_cell.length_b   1.000
_cell.length_c   1.000
_cell.angle_alpha   90.00
_cell.angle_beta   90.00
_cell.angle_gamma   90.00
#
_symmetry.space_group_name_H-M   'P 1'
#
loop_
_entity.id
_entity.type
_entity.pdbx_description
1 polymer ?
#
loop_
_entity_poly.entity_id
_entity_poly.type
_entity_poly.pdbx_seq_one_letter_code
_entity_poly.pdbx_strand_id
1 'polypeptide(L)'
;MVDPIVIPSTKTLPLAPVLGGWIINYITTDLEPAENGYWYKYRPHQALKELNKITKRVRKDLQKGIDLPAGVKLTVFKAEKDDAADPASAVLIEKGIKGSKIKMLNTDLHVFTRLLGRASFSTSDKDLQLMTFEEIYNSL
;
A
#
# COMPACT_ATOMS: atom_id res chain seq x y z
N MET A 1 -0.38 5.04 8.60
CA MET A 1 -0.06 3.72 8.02
C MET A 1 0.32 3.98 6.57
N VAL A 2 1.55 3.66 6.16
CA VAL A 2 1.98 3.79 4.77
C VAL A 2 1.70 2.43 4.13
N ASP A 3 0.80 2.41 3.15
CA ASP A 3 0.27 1.25 2.44
C ASP A 3 -0.99 0.58 3.04
N PRO A 4 -2.20 1.05 2.69
CA PRO A 4 -3.47 0.41 3.02
C PRO A 4 -3.74 -0.81 2.10
N ILE A 5 -2.77 -1.73 1.97
CA ILE A 5 -2.93 -2.93 1.16
C ILE A 5 -3.95 -3.88 1.80
N VAL A 6 -5.15 -3.87 1.24
CA VAL A 6 -6.25 -4.78 1.62
C VAL A 6 -6.46 -5.83 0.54
N ILE A 7 -6.37 -5.39 -0.71
CA ILE A 7 -6.38 -6.22 -1.92
C ILE A 7 -5.09 -5.93 -2.69
N PRO A 8 -4.24 -6.94 -2.97
CA PRO A 8 -3.11 -6.74 -3.88
C PRO A 8 -3.60 -6.62 -5.33
N SER A 9 -3.02 -5.72 -6.12
CA SER A 9 -3.36 -5.58 -7.55
C SER A 9 -2.93 -6.81 -8.35
N THR A 10 -1.83 -7.46 -7.94
CA THR A 10 -1.33 -8.67 -8.57
C THR A 10 -1.74 -9.95 -7.83
N LYS A 11 -2.14 -10.97 -8.60
CA LYS A 11 -2.52 -12.29 -8.05
C LYS A 11 -1.32 -13.13 -7.58
N THR A 12 -0.10 -12.61 -7.71
CA THR A 12 1.14 -13.28 -7.30
C THR A 12 1.21 -13.45 -5.78
N LEU A 13 0.76 -12.47 -4.99
CA LEU A 13 0.74 -12.55 -3.53
C LEU A 13 -0.15 -13.70 -3.00
N PRO A 14 -1.38 -13.90 -3.51
CA PRO A 14 -2.18 -15.09 -3.22
C PRO A 14 -1.55 -16.43 -3.64
N LEU A 15 -0.77 -16.46 -4.72
CA LEU A 15 -0.16 -17.66 -5.31
C LEU A 15 1.21 -18.01 -4.73
N ALA A 16 1.84 -17.09 -3.99
CA ALA A 16 3.13 -17.28 -3.34
C ALA A 16 3.27 -18.61 -2.54
N PRO A 17 2.23 -19.10 -1.83
CA PRO A 17 2.33 -20.38 -1.11
C PRO A 17 2.40 -21.61 -2.01
N VAL A 18 1.88 -21.53 -3.25
CA VAL A 18 1.85 -22.66 -4.20
C VAL A 18 3.14 -22.70 -5.04
N LEU A 19 3.67 -21.53 -5.38
CA LEU A 19 4.87 -21.41 -6.21
C LEU A 19 6.19 -21.55 -5.41
N GLY A 20 6.20 -21.20 -4.12
CA GLY A 20 7.39 -21.27 -3.26
C GLY A 20 7.79 -22.69 -2.82
N GLY A 21 7.13 -23.74 -3.34
CA GLY A 21 7.28 -25.11 -2.86
C GLY A 21 8.50 -25.87 -3.38
N TRP A 22 9.15 -25.46 -4.48
CA TRP A 22 10.08 -26.39 -5.16
C TRP A 22 11.47 -25.90 -5.57
N ILE A 23 11.76 -24.61 -5.81
CA ILE A 23 13.11 -24.24 -6.35
C ILE A 23 13.71 -22.92 -5.81
N ILE A 24 12.93 -21.92 -5.37
CA ILE A 24 13.49 -20.64 -4.88
C ILE A 24 12.67 -20.13 -3.68
N ASN A 25 13.33 -19.78 -2.57
CA ASN A 25 12.69 -19.38 -1.29
C ASN A 25 12.35 -17.88 -1.18
N TYR A 26 12.62 -17.11 -2.23
CA TYR A 26 12.37 -15.68 -2.31
C TYR A 26 12.07 -15.27 -3.75
N ILE A 27 11.38 -14.14 -3.90
CA ILE A 27 11.34 -13.42 -5.18
C ILE A 27 12.32 -12.26 -5.13
N THR A 28 12.95 -11.96 -6.26
CA THR A 28 13.80 -10.79 -6.42
C THR A 28 13.03 -9.66 -7.07
N THR A 29 13.35 -8.43 -6.70
CA THR A 29 12.89 -7.23 -7.39
C THR A 29 14.11 -6.41 -7.79
N ASP A 30 14.15 -6.00 -9.04
CA ASP A 30 15.17 -5.05 -9.49
C ASP A 30 14.89 -3.69 -8.87
N LEU A 31 15.91 -3.16 -8.21
CA LEU A 31 15.88 -1.84 -7.60
C LEU A 31 16.81 -0.95 -8.39
N GLU A 32 16.40 0.30 -8.56
CA GLU A 32 17.31 1.28 -9.11
C GLU A 32 18.52 1.48 -8.17
N PRO A 33 19.70 1.85 -8.71
CA PRO A 33 20.90 2.00 -7.89
C PRO A 33 20.71 2.90 -6.66
N ALA A 34 19.97 4.00 -6.81
CA ALA A 34 19.69 4.98 -5.77
C ALA A 34 18.63 4.51 -4.74
N GLU A 35 17.96 3.38 -5.00
CA GLU A 35 17.01 2.76 -4.07
C GLU A 35 17.63 1.63 -3.24
N ASN A 36 18.85 1.20 -3.56
CA ASN A 36 19.55 0.20 -2.76
C ASN A 36 19.76 0.69 -1.32
N GLY A 37 19.44 -0.19 -0.36
CA GLY A 37 19.50 0.13 1.07
C GLY A 37 18.20 0.70 1.64
N TYR A 38 17.23 1.06 0.79
CA TYR A 38 15.91 1.55 1.23
C TYR A 38 14.79 0.52 1.05
N TRP A 39 14.96 -0.44 0.13
CA TRP A 39 14.01 -1.53 -0.10
C TRP A 39 14.69 -2.90 -0.03
N TYR A 40 13.92 -3.93 0.29
CA TYR A 40 14.38 -5.31 0.23
C TYR A 40 14.37 -5.82 -1.22
N LYS A 41 15.57 -6.08 -1.76
CA LYS A 41 15.75 -6.74 -3.06
C LYS A 41 15.22 -8.17 -3.06
N TYR A 42 15.43 -8.89 -1.96
CA TYR A 42 14.99 -10.27 -1.76
C TYR A 42 13.76 -10.28 -0.86
N ARG A 43 12.66 -10.84 -1.35
CA ARG A 43 11.38 -10.91 -0.61
C ARG A 43 11.06 -12.37 -0.32
N PRO A 44 11.25 -12.83 0.94
CA PRO A 44 11.04 -14.23 1.30
C PRO A 44 9.58 -14.66 1.12
N HIS A 45 9.34 -15.88 0.63
CA HIS A 45 7.98 -16.40 0.47
C HIS A 45 7.20 -16.48 1.78
N GLN A 46 7.90 -16.72 2.91
CA GLN A 46 7.29 -16.74 4.24
C GLN A 46 6.71 -15.37 4.61
N ALA A 47 7.43 -14.29 4.33
CA ALA A 47 6.94 -12.93 4.57
C ALA A 47 5.73 -12.61 3.69
N LEU A 48 5.76 -13.01 2.41
CA LEU A 48 4.61 -12.86 1.50
C LEU A 48 3.39 -13.67 1.97
N LYS A 49 3.60 -14.88 2.52
CA LYS A 49 2.54 -15.70 3.10
C LYS A 49 1.92 -15.03 4.33
N GLU A 50 2.72 -14.46 5.22
CA GLU A 50 2.22 -13.71 6.38
C GLU A 50 1.48 -12.45 5.95
N LEU A 51 2.00 -11.70 4.98
CA LEU A 51 1.30 -10.55 4.40
C LEU A 51 -0.08 -10.96 3.86
N ASN A 52 -0.16 -12.05 3.09
CA ASN A 52 -1.44 -12.58 2.58
C ASN A 52 -2.41 -13.00 3.70
N LYS A 53 -1.91 -13.55 4.82
CA LYS A 53 -2.76 -13.86 5.98
C LYS A 53 -3.30 -12.59 6.63
N ILE A 54 -2.46 -11.57 6.79
CA ILE A 54 -2.85 -10.28 7.38
C ILE A 54 -3.88 -9.59 6.50
N THR A 55 -3.67 -9.49 5.19
CA THR A 55 -4.64 -8.86 4.28
C THR A 55 -5.97 -9.60 4.25
N LYS A 56 -5.98 -10.94 4.35
CA LYS A 56 -7.22 -11.72 4.52
C LYS A 56 -7.93 -11.42 5.84
N ARG A 57 -7.19 -11.26 6.93
CA ARG A 57 -7.77 -10.92 8.24
C ARG A 57 -8.38 -9.52 8.23
N VAL A 58 -7.61 -8.53 7.77
CA VAL A 58 -8.07 -7.13 7.64
C VAL A 58 -9.33 -7.06 6.78
N ARG A 59 -9.42 -7.78 5.66
CA ARG A 59 -10.65 -7.85 4.86
C ARG A 59 -11.85 -8.35 5.64
N LYS A 60 -11.69 -9.40 6.45
CA LYS A 60 -12.78 -9.92 7.30
C LYS A 60 -13.18 -8.92 8.38
N ASP A 61 -12.22 -8.20 8.94
CA ASP A 61 -12.49 -7.21 9.98
C ASP A 61 -13.20 -5.98 9.39
N LEU A 62 -12.78 -5.51 8.21
CA LEU A 62 -13.49 -4.48 7.45
C LEU A 62 -14.93 -4.90 7.11
N GLN A 63 -15.17 -6.17 6.74
CA GLN A 63 -16.52 -6.69 6.48
C GLN A 63 -17.42 -6.68 7.73
N LYS A 64 -16.85 -6.85 8.92
CA LYS A 64 -17.59 -6.77 10.18
C LYS A 64 -17.88 -5.34 10.62
N GLY A 65 -17.14 -4.38 10.07
CA GLY A 65 -17.15 -3.00 10.51
C GLY A 65 -16.14 -2.75 11.63
N ILE A 66 -15.47 -1.61 11.55
CA ILE A 66 -14.52 -1.09 12.52
C ILE A 66 -14.99 0.30 12.90
N ASP A 67 -15.25 0.52 14.18
CA ASP A 67 -15.55 1.85 14.70
C ASP A 67 -14.25 2.53 15.14
N LEU A 68 -14.07 3.78 14.74
CA LEU A 68 -12.95 4.59 15.19
C LEU A 68 -13.15 4.97 16.68
N PRO A 69 -12.10 4.92 17.52
CA PRO A 69 -12.19 5.42 18.88
C PRO A 69 -12.61 6.90 18.91
N ALA A 70 -13.26 7.32 20.00
CA ALA A 70 -13.69 8.71 20.15
C ALA A 70 -12.51 9.68 20.01
N GLY A 71 -12.68 10.72 19.20
CA GLY A 71 -11.64 11.71 18.91
C GLY A 71 -10.62 11.29 17.84
N VAL A 72 -10.65 10.05 17.34
CA VAL A 72 -9.76 9.59 16.28
C VAL A 72 -10.36 9.91 14.91
N LYS A 73 -9.56 10.57 14.06
CA LYS A 73 -9.87 10.79 12.65
C LYS A 73 -8.97 9.90 11.80
N LEU A 74 -9.53 9.31 10.75
CA LEU A 74 -8.78 8.51 9.78
C LEU A 74 -8.92 9.11 8.39
N THR A 75 -7.80 9.57 7.83
CA THR A 75 -7.70 9.90 6.40
C THR A 75 -6.81 8.86 5.73
N VAL A 76 -7.27 8.30 4.61
CA VAL A 76 -6.52 7.31 3.82
C VAL A 76 -6.24 7.91 2.45
N PHE A 77 -4.95 8.08 2.15
CA PHE A 77 -4.48 8.51 0.84
C PHE A 77 -4.20 7.27 -0.01
N LYS A 78 -4.75 7.24 -1.22
CA LYS A 78 -4.57 6.11 -2.13
C LYS A 78 -4.40 6.57 -3.56
N ALA A 79 -3.39 6.05 -4.24
CA ALA A 79 -3.20 6.26 -5.68
C ALA A 79 -4.40 5.71 -6.49
N GLU A 80 -4.82 6.45 -7.49
CA GLU A 80 -5.89 6.06 -8.44
C GLU A 80 -5.48 4.87 -9.30
N LYS A 81 -4.20 4.80 -9.68
CA LYS A 81 -3.62 3.61 -10.30
C LYS A 81 -2.44 3.14 -9.45
N ASP A 82 -2.44 1.87 -9.10
CA ASP A 82 -1.47 1.32 -8.18
C ASP A 82 -1.25 -0.15 -8.54
N ASP A 83 -0.05 -0.47 -9.01
CA ASP A 83 0.30 -1.83 -9.45
C ASP A 83 0.57 -2.79 -8.29
N ALA A 84 0.60 -2.31 -7.05
CA ALA A 84 0.82 -3.13 -5.87
C ALA A 84 -0.46 -3.33 -5.04
N ALA A 85 -1.23 -2.27 -4.78
CA ALA A 85 -2.47 -2.31 -4.00
C ALA A 85 -3.68 -1.85 -4.80
N ASP A 86 -4.68 -2.72 -4.94
CA ASP A 86 -5.83 -2.46 -5.83
C ASP A 86 -6.67 -1.28 -5.33
N PRO A 87 -7.08 -0.33 -6.20
CA PRO A 87 -8.01 0.76 -5.88
C PRO A 87 -9.28 0.32 -5.13
N ALA A 88 -9.78 -0.89 -5.35
CA ALA A 88 -10.90 -1.47 -4.60
C ALA A 88 -10.64 -1.56 -3.09
N SER A 89 -9.37 -1.54 -2.65
CA SER A 89 -9.00 -1.42 -1.23
C SER A 89 -9.58 -0.17 -0.58
N ALA A 90 -9.60 0.97 -1.30
CA ALA A 90 -10.21 2.21 -0.79
C ALA A 90 -11.70 2.03 -0.49
N VAL A 91 -12.44 1.37 -1.39
CA VAL A 91 -13.87 1.10 -1.22
C VAL A 91 -14.13 0.20 -0.01
N LEU A 92 -13.30 -0.84 0.19
CA LEU A 92 -13.43 -1.71 1.35
C LEU A 92 -13.15 -0.98 2.67
N ILE A 93 -12.18 -0.05 2.67
CA ILE A 93 -11.85 0.73 3.85
C ILE A 93 -12.96 1.72 4.17
N GLU A 94 -13.45 2.44 3.17
CA GLU A 94 -14.55 3.40 3.34
C GLU A 94 -15.80 2.73 3.92
N LYS A 95 -16.17 1.57 3.38
CA LYS A 95 -17.34 0.81 3.86
C LYS A 95 -17.09 0.14 5.21
N GLY A 96 -15.85 -0.27 5.47
CA GLY A 96 -15.50 -1.05 6.65
C GLY A 96 -15.13 -0.21 7.87
N ILE A 97 -14.75 1.05 7.70
CA ILE A 97 -14.36 1.93 8.81
C ILE A 97 -15.26 3.17 8.82
N LYS A 98 -16.18 3.22 9.79
CA LYS A 98 -17.10 4.36 9.92
C LYS A 98 -16.33 5.63 10.28
N GLY A 99 -16.66 6.72 9.58
CA GLY A 99 -16.03 8.03 9.78
C GLY A 99 -14.61 8.14 9.17
N SER A 100 -14.17 7.15 8.40
CA SER A 100 -12.97 7.28 7.59
C SER A 100 -13.19 8.20 6.39
N LYS A 101 -12.14 8.91 5.99
CA LYS A 101 -12.11 9.74 4.79
C LYS A 101 -11.12 9.17 3.79
N ILE A 102 -11.57 8.83 2.59
CA ILE A 102 -10.70 8.38 1.51
C ILE A 102 -10.33 9.56 0.62
N LYS A 103 -9.04 9.66 0.27
CA LYS A 103 -8.51 10.59 -0.72
C LYS A 103 -7.83 9.80 -1.83
N MET A 104 -8.50 9.72 -2.96
CA MET A 104 -7.90 9.19 -4.19
C MET A 104 -6.96 10.25 -4.76
N LEU A 105 -5.74 9.83 -5.08
CA LEU A 105 -4.67 10.69 -5.56
C LEU A 105 -4.37 10.34 -7.01
N ASN A 106 -4.39 11.34 -7.89
CA ASN A 106 -4.06 11.17 -9.31
C ASN A 106 -2.54 10.97 -9.50
N THR A 107 -2.10 9.75 -9.24
CA THR A 107 -0.73 9.26 -9.43
C THR A 107 -0.80 7.76 -9.70
N ASP A 108 0.21 7.29 -10.44
CA ASP A 108 0.40 5.86 -10.71
C ASP A 108 1.44 5.26 -9.74
N LEU A 109 1.98 6.07 -8.81
CA LEU A 109 3.02 5.67 -7.86
C LEU A 109 2.41 5.04 -6.61
N HIS A 110 2.69 3.74 -6.40
CA HIS A 110 2.34 3.06 -5.15
C HIS A 110 2.92 3.78 -3.91
N VAL A 111 4.21 4.16 -3.98
CA VAL A 111 4.91 4.90 -2.92
C VAL A 111 5.17 6.34 -3.37
N PHE A 112 4.13 7.16 -3.45
CA PHE A 112 4.27 8.58 -3.81
C PHE A 112 4.95 9.43 -2.73
N THR A 113 5.07 8.93 -1.48
CA THR A 113 5.73 9.61 -0.36
C THR A 113 7.26 9.56 -0.40
N ARG A 114 7.84 8.78 -1.32
CA ARG A 114 9.28 8.75 -1.57
C ARG A 114 9.54 8.86 -3.07
N LEU A 115 9.98 10.03 -3.50
CA LEU A 115 10.38 10.29 -4.89
C LEU A 115 11.89 10.21 -5.08
N LEU A 116 12.65 10.46 -4.02
CA LEU A 116 14.11 10.39 -4.06
C LEU A 116 14.58 8.96 -4.37
N GLY A 117 15.39 8.84 -5.42
CA GLY A 117 16.00 7.59 -5.85
C GLY A 117 15.28 6.88 -7.00
N ARG A 118 14.12 7.40 -7.44
CA ARG A 118 13.43 6.93 -8.66
C ARG A 118 14.04 7.55 -9.92
N ALA A 119 13.98 6.82 -11.03
CA ALA A 119 14.52 7.25 -12.32
C ALA A 119 13.64 8.31 -12.95
N SER A 120 12.33 8.21 -12.69
CA SER A 120 11.34 9.18 -13.15
C SER A 120 10.18 9.31 -12.17
N PHE A 121 9.66 10.54 -12.11
CA PHE A 121 8.38 10.92 -11.55
C PHE A 121 7.97 12.23 -12.22
N SER A 122 6.68 12.52 -12.27
CA SER A 122 6.16 13.75 -12.86
C SER A 122 6.24 14.93 -11.88
N THR A 123 6.18 16.15 -12.38
CA THR A 123 6.01 17.34 -11.52
C THR A 123 4.75 17.23 -10.67
N SER A 124 3.66 16.71 -11.25
CA SER A 124 2.41 16.44 -10.52
C SER A 124 2.59 15.47 -9.36
N ASP A 125 3.44 14.44 -9.47
CA ASP A 125 3.73 13.53 -8.35
C ASP A 125 4.41 14.27 -7.18
N LYS A 126 5.33 15.18 -7.51
CA LYS A 126 6.02 16.00 -6.51
C LYS A 126 5.08 16.98 -5.83
N ASP A 127 4.26 17.69 -6.60
CA ASP A 127 3.29 18.63 -6.06
C ASP A 127 2.28 17.90 -5.17
N LEU A 128 1.79 16.75 -5.63
CA LEU A 128 0.90 15.87 -4.87
C LEU A 128 1.52 15.41 -3.55
N GLN A 129 2.79 15.02 -3.56
CA GLN A 129 3.51 14.65 -2.35
C GLN A 129 3.57 15.81 -1.36
N LEU A 130 3.98 17.01 -1.81
CA LEU A 130 4.11 18.18 -0.95
C LEU A 130 2.76 18.61 -0.37
N MET A 131 1.72 18.68 -1.21
CA MET A 131 0.35 18.97 -0.76
C MET A 131 -0.14 17.97 0.28
N THR A 132 0.16 16.68 0.09
CA THR A 132 -0.23 15.63 1.04
C THR A 132 0.52 15.77 2.37
N PHE A 133 1.81 16.08 2.34
CA PHE A 133 2.58 16.30 3.56
C PHE A 133 2.14 17.55 4.32
N GLU A 134 1.84 18.63 3.61
CA GLU A 134 1.26 19.84 4.21
C GLU A 134 -0.09 19.56 4.86
N GLU A 135 -0.97 18.80 4.19
CA GLU A 135 -2.24 18.37 4.78
C GLU A 135 -2.03 17.53 6.05
N ILE A 136 -1.13 16.54 6.00
CA ILE A 136 -0.82 15.71 7.17
C ILE A 136 -0.35 16.60 8.32
N TYR A 137 0.60 17.50 8.06
CA TYR A 137 1.13 18.42 9.06
C TYR A 137 0.06 19.32 9.69
N ASN A 138 -0.83 19.89 8.86
CA ASN A 138 -1.93 20.75 9.31
C ASN A 138 -3.09 19.98 9.98
N SER A 139 -3.06 18.65 9.96
CA SER A 139 -4.06 17.78 10.60
C SER A 139 -3.63 17.20 11.95
N LEU A 140 -2.38 17.45 12.35
CA LEU A 140 -1.83 17.13 13.68
C LEU A 140 -2.27 18.18 14.72
#